data_AF-A0A9E5T5K1-F1
#
_entry.id   AF-A0A9E5T5K1-F1
#
_cell.length_a   1.000
_cell.length_b   1.000
_cell.length_c   1.000
_cell.angle_alpha   90.00
_cell.angle_beta   90.00
_cell.angle_gamma   90.00
#
_symmetry.space_group_name_H-M   'P 1'
#
loop_
_entity.id
_entity.type
_entity.pdbx_description
1 polymer ?
#
loop_
_entity_poly.entity_id
_entity_poly.type
_entity_poly.pdbx_seq_one_letter_code
_entity_poly.pdbx_strand_id
1 'polypeptide(L)'
;MNHRVGRFVFAFGVGLIVAFLSYQWITNPAPGVERQLQEAAVAAARKHLETIVAAGDIRIVDPLAPDRKVGKTYIYRAGDGWEVSGYYQRNEDDRWHPYLVTLDAAHALIQLKVQDPALVDNADPRIEVLP
;
A
#
# COMPACT_ATOMS: atom_id res chain seq x y z
N MET A 1 11.07 -47.89 -25.27
CA MET A 1 11.96 -46.73 -25.03
C MET A 1 12.65 -46.94 -23.68
N ASN A 2 13.97 -46.80 -23.60
CA ASN A 2 14.75 -47.25 -22.44
C ASN A 2 14.50 -46.33 -21.23
N HIS A 3 13.80 -46.82 -20.19
CA HIS A 3 13.29 -46.01 -19.07
C HIS A 3 14.38 -45.19 -18.34
N ARG A 4 15.63 -45.68 -18.35
CA ARG A 4 16.79 -44.94 -17.83
C ARG A 4 17.07 -43.66 -18.60
N VAL A 5 17.04 -43.72 -19.94
CA VAL A 5 17.29 -42.56 -20.82
C VAL A 5 16.19 -41.53 -20.66
N GLY A 6 14.92 -41.97 -20.58
CA GLY A 6 13.79 -41.08 -20.32
C GLY A 6 13.90 -40.31 -18.99
N ARG A 7 14.40 -40.98 -17.93
CA ARG A 7 14.61 -40.34 -16.62
C ARG A 7 15.69 -39.26 -16.66
N PHE A 8 16.78 -39.49 -17.39
CA PHE A 8 17.85 -38.49 -17.55
C PHE A 8 17.38 -37.27 -18.33
N VAL A 9 16.70 -37.46 -19.46
CA VAL A 9 16.17 -36.36 -20.27
C VAL A 9 15.17 -35.53 -19.48
N PHE A 10 14.28 -36.19 -18.73
CA PHE A 10 13.31 -35.50 -17.87
C PHE A 10 13.99 -34.69 -16.76
N ALA A 11 14.93 -35.31 -16.03
CA ALA A 11 15.64 -34.62 -14.95
C ALA A 11 16.44 -33.42 -15.46
N PHE A 12 17.08 -33.54 -16.62
CA PHE A 12 17.83 -32.44 -17.22
C PHE A 12 16.91 -31.32 -17.71
N GLY A 13 15.78 -31.67 -18.35
CA GLY A 13 14.79 -30.71 -18.80
C GLY A 13 14.17 -29.93 -17.64
N VAL A 14 13.74 -30.62 -16.58
CA VAL A 14 13.21 -29.97 -15.37
C VAL A 14 14.29 -29.12 -14.69
N GLY A 15 15.52 -29.62 -14.60
CA GLY A 15 16.65 -28.86 -14.04
C GLY A 15 16.91 -27.55 -14.77
N LEU A 16 16.90 -27.57 -16.10
CA LEU A 16 17.07 -26.36 -16.91
C LEU A 16 15.90 -25.38 -16.74
N ILE A 17 14.66 -25.87 -16.67
CA ILE A 17 13.48 -25.01 -16.44
C ILE A 17 13.57 -24.33 -15.07
N VAL A 18 13.88 -25.09 -14.02
CA VAL A 18 14.02 -24.53 -12.65
C VAL A 18 15.16 -23.51 -12.61
N ALA A 19 16.30 -23.80 -13.24
CA ALA A 19 17.43 -22.87 -13.30
C ALA A 19 17.06 -21.58 -14.03
N PHE A 20 16.37 -21.68 -15.17
CA PHE A 20 15.92 -20.53 -15.95
C PHE A 20 14.92 -19.66 -15.17
N LEU A 21 13.90 -20.28 -14.55
CA LEU A 21 12.90 -19.56 -13.75
C LEU A 21 13.54 -18.90 -12.52
N SER A 22 14.50 -19.57 -11.87
CA SER A 22 15.25 -19.01 -10.74
C SER A 22 16.08 -17.80 -11.18
N TYR A 23 16.77 -17.89 -12.32
CA TYR A 23 17.52 -16.77 -12.89
C TYR A 23 16.61 -15.58 -13.20
N GLN A 24 15.46 -15.81 -13.84
CA GLN A 24 14.48 -14.77 -14.15
C GLN A 24 13.95 -14.11 -12.88
N TRP A 25 13.68 -14.88 -11.82
CA TRP A 25 13.18 -14.34 -10.56
C TRP A 25 14.23 -13.46 -9.85
N ILE A 26 15.49 -13.89 -9.81
CA ILE A 26 16.59 -13.14 -9.18
C ILE A 26 16.91 -11.85 -9.95
N THR A 27 16.84 -11.90 -11.28
CA THR A 27 17.22 -10.77 -12.14
C THR A 27 16.07 -9.81 -12.43
N ASN A 28 14.83 -10.12 -12.03
CA ASN A 28 13.69 -9.25 -12.25
C ASN A 28 13.60 -8.16 -11.16
N PRO A 29 13.89 -6.88 -11.48
CA PRO A 29 13.83 -5.80 -10.49
C PRO A 29 12.40 -5.35 -10.18
N ALA A 30 11.40 -5.79 -10.96
CA ALA A 30 10.04 -5.27 -10.89
C ALA A 30 9.41 -5.31 -9.48
N PRO A 31 9.56 -6.38 -8.67
CA PRO A 31 9.00 -6.40 -7.31
C PRO A 31 9.60 -5.32 -6.40
N GLY A 32 10.91 -5.04 -6.54
CA GLY A 32 11.60 -4.01 -5.77
C GLY A 32 11.16 -2.61 -6.16
N VAL A 33 11.02 -2.35 -7.47
CA VAL A 33 10.52 -1.08 -7.99
C VAL A 33 9.08 -0.83 -7.53
N GLU A 34 8.20 -1.82 -7.65
CA GLU A 34 6.81 -1.69 -7.21
C GLU A 34 6.73 -1.42 -5.71
N ARG A 35 7.57 -2.08 -4.92
CA ARG A 35 7.64 -1.85 -3.48
C ARG A 35 8.07 -0.42 -3.13
N GLN A 36 9.06 0.13 -3.84
CA GLN A 36 9.48 1.52 -3.65
C GLN A 36 8.36 2.52 -4.00
N LEU A 37 7.60 2.25 -5.06
CA LEU A 37 6.44 3.07 -5.43
C LEU A 37 5.35 3.03 -4.36
N GLN A 38 5.07 1.84 -3.81
CA GLN A 38 4.13 1.69 -2.69
C GLN A 38 4.59 2.47 -1.46
N GLU A 39 5.87 2.37 -1.09
CA GLU A 39 6.44 3.11 0.03
C GLU A 39 6.32 4.62 -0.16
N ALA A 40 6.61 5.11 -1.37
CA ALA A 40 6.46 6.52 -1.72
C ALA A 40 4.99 6.99 -1.63
N ALA A 41 4.05 6.18 -2.11
CA ALA A 41 2.62 6.49 -2.04
C ALA A 41 2.11 6.55 -0.59
N VAL A 42 2.49 5.59 0.27
CA VAL A 42 2.10 5.64 1.70
C VAL A 42 2.72 6.85 2.39
N ALA A 43 3.99 7.16 2.13
CA ALA A 43 4.64 8.33 2.70
C ALA A 43 3.94 9.65 2.28
N ALA A 44 3.54 9.75 1.01
CA ALA A 44 2.79 10.90 0.52
C ALA A 44 1.40 11.00 1.16
N ALA A 45 0.68 9.88 1.25
CA ALA A 45 -0.62 9.82 1.92
C ALA A 45 -0.53 10.28 3.37
N ARG A 46 0.51 9.84 4.10
CA ARG A 46 0.78 10.25 5.48
C ARG A 46 0.95 11.77 5.59
N LYS A 47 1.76 12.36 4.71
CA LYS A 47 1.99 13.82 4.67
C LYS A 47 0.72 14.61 4.40
N HIS A 48 -0.11 14.18 3.44
CA HIS A 48 -1.39 14.83 3.16
C HIS A 48 -2.35 14.73 4.34
N LEU A 49 -2.41 13.56 4.97
CA LEU A 49 -3.24 13.33 6.15
C LEU A 49 -2.82 14.21 7.33
N GLU A 50 -1.53 14.27 7.65
CA GLU A 50 -0.99 15.16 8.68
C GLU A 50 -1.32 16.63 8.40
N THR A 51 -1.21 17.06 7.13
CA THR A 51 -1.52 18.45 6.74
C THR A 51 -2.99 18.80 6.92
N ILE A 52 -3.89 17.84 6.71
CA ILE A 52 -5.35 18.06 6.77
C ILE A 52 -5.89 17.91 8.19
N VAL A 53 -5.48 16.85 8.87
CA VAL A 53 -6.03 16.45 10.17
C VAL A 53 -5.39 17.25 11.29
N ALA A 54 -4.12 17.65 11.13
CA ALA A 54 -3.29 18.02 12.26
C ALA A 54 -2.84 19.47 12.25
N ALA A 55 -3.09 20.11 13.40
CA ALA A 55 -2.28 21.17 13.97
C ALA A 55 -1.30 20.61 15.05
N GLY A 56 -0.83 19.35 14.93
CA GLY A 56 0.02 18.65 15.92
C GLY A 56 0.49 17.23 15.50
N ASP A 57 1.11 16.46 16.41
CA ASP A 57 1.58 15.08 16.15
C ASP A 57 0.44 14.06 16.25
N ILE A 58 -0.03 13.54 15.11
CA ILE A 58 -1.03 12.46 15.05
C ILE A 58 -0.36 11.09 15.01
N ARG A 59 -1.01 10.08 15.58
CA ARG A 59 -0.60 8.67 15.43
C ARG A 59 -1.27 8.08 14.20
N ILE A 60 -0.52 7.31 13.41
CA ILE A 60 -0.98 6.75 12.14
C ILE A 60 -0.63 5.28 12.08
N VAL A 61 -1.62 4.47 11.69
CA VAL A 61 -1.47 3.06 11.33
C VAL A 61 -1.77 2.93 9.85
N ASP A 62 -0.76 2.52 9.08
CA ASP A 62 -0.81 2.46 7.62
C ASP A 62 -0.18 1.14 7.10
N PRO A 63 -0.20 0.89 5.78
CA PRO A 63 0.31 -0.37 5.23
C PRO A 63 1.81 -0.62 5.45
N LEU A 64 2.61 0.41 5.77
CA LEU A 64 4.04 0.25 6.08
C LEU A 64 4.27 -0.12 7.55
N ALA A 65 3.40 0.35 8.45
CA ALA A 65 3.44 0.05 9.87
C ALA A 65 2.07 -0.43 10.38
N PRO A 66 1.61 -1.63 9.97
CA PRO A 66 0.28 -2.11 10.31
C PRO A 66 0.19 -2.55 11.78
N ASP A 67 -0.90 -2.17 12.45
CA ASP A 67 -1.29 -2.69 13.76
C ASP A 67 -2.65 -3.41 13.67
N ARG A 68 -2.62 -4.74 13.84
CA ARG A 68 -3.80 -5.59 13.77
C ARG A 68 -4.82 -5.33 14.88
N LYS A 69 -4.42 -4.69 15.98
CA LYS A 69 -5.34 -4.30 17.06
C LYS A 69 -6.23 -3.12 16.67
N VAL A 70 -5.73 -2.25 15.79
CA VAL A 70 -6.46 -1.06 15.31
C VAL A 70 -7.35 -1.43 14.13
N GLY A 71 -6.80 -2.10 13.12
CA GLY A 71 -7.55 -2.51 11.96
C GLY A 71 -6.70 -3.01 10.81
N LYS A 72 -7.35 -3.38 9.71
CA LYS A 72 -6.66 -3.78 8.47
C LYS A 72 -6.39 -2.55 7.61
N THR A 73 -5.18 -2.48 7.08
CA THR A 73 -4.71 -1.40 6.21
C THR A 73 -4.32 -1.98 4.85
N TYR A 74 -4.55 -1.23 3.78
CA TYR A 74 -4.30 -1.66 2.41
C TYR A 74 -3.70 -0.54 1.59
N ILE A 75 -2.80 -0.91 0.68
CA ILE A 75 -2.34 -0.09 -0.43
C ILE A 75 -2.65 -0.83 -1.73
N TYR A 76 -3.19 -0.10 -2.72
CA TYR A 76 -3.53 -0.67 -4.00
C TYR A 76 -3.40 0.35 -5.11
N ARG A 77 -3.13 -0.15 -6.33
CA ARG A 77 -3.06 0.66 -7.53
C ARG A 77 -4.48 1.06 -7.93
N ALA A 78 -4.69 2.36 -8.18
CA ALA A 78 -5.98 2.90 -8.63
C ALA A 78 -5.77 3.72 -9.91
N GLY A 79 -6.00 3.10 -11.07
CA GLY A 79 -5.61 3.67 -12.35
C GLY A 79 -4.09 3.93 -12.40
N ASP A 80 -3.71 5.17 -12.72
CA ASP A 80 -2.30 5.60 -12.73
C ASP A 80 -1.78 6.02 -11.35
N GLY A 81 -2.67 6.07 -10.35
CA GLY A 81 -2.37 6.53 -8.99
C GLY A 81 -2.43 5.41 -7.95
N TRP A 82 -2.68 5.82 -6.71
CA TRP A 82 -2.66 4.94 -5.54
C TRP A 82 -3.81 5.23 -4.59
N GLU A 83 -4.33 4.18 -3.98
CA GLU A 83 -5.24 4.30 -2.86
C GLU A 83 -4.63 3.65 -1.62
N VAL A 84 -4.62 4.43 -0.53
CA VAL A 84 -3.99 4.07 0.74
C VAL A 84 -5.01 4.21 1.85
N SER A 85 -5.30 3.08 2.49
CA SER A 85 -6.19 3.03 3.65
C SER A 85 -5.38 2.85 4.93
N GLY A 86 -5.88 3.45 5.99
CA GLY A 86 -5.26 3.36 7.31
C GLY A 86 -6.18 3.88 8.39
N TYR A 87 -5.59 4.12 9.55
CA TYR A 87 -6.26 4.74 10.69
C TYR A 87 -5.36 5.83 11.26
N TYR A 88 -5.95 6.91 11.75
CA TYR A 88 -5.22 7.90 12.55
C TYR A 88 -5.93 8.17 13.87
N GLN A 89 -5.20 8.76 14.80
CA GLN A 89 -5.70 9.15 16.12
C GLN A 89 -4.93 10.39 16.57
N ARG A 90 -5.63 11.40 17.09
CA ARG A 90 -5.00 12.68 17.45
C ARG A 90 -4.27 12.66 18.80
N ASN A 91 -4.76 11.88 19.76
CA ASN A 91 -4.17 11.73 21.09
C ASN A 91 -4.65 10.41 21.71
N GLU A 92 -4.28 10.12 22.96
CA GLU A 92 -4.64 8.85 23.61
C GLU A 92 -6.13 8.69 23.92
N ASP A 93 -6.84 9.80 24.11
CA ASP A 93 -8.27 9.82 24.43
C ASP A 93 -9.16 9.83 23.18
N ASP A 94 -8.59 10.14 22.02
CA ASP A 94 -9.28 10.14 20.73
C ASP A 94 -9.53 8.70 20.26
N ARG A 95 -10.54 8.49 19.43
CA ARG A 95 -10.75 7.18 18.82
C ARG A 95 -9.90 7.04 17.57
N TRP A 96 -9.69 5.80 17.12
CA TRP A 96 -9.09 5.58 15.80
C TRP A 96 -10.10 5.93 14.70
N HIS A 97 -9.68 6.77 13.77
CA HIS A 97 -10.45 7.22 12.63
C HIS A 97 -9.93 6.53 11.37
N PRO A 98 -10.72 5.67 10.71
CA PRO A 98 -10.32 5.11 9.43
C PRO A 98 -10.29 6.20 8.36
N TYR A 99 -9.33 6.06 7.46
CA TYR A 99 -9.19 6.92 6.30
C TYR A 99 -8.92 6.11 5.04
N LEU A 100 -9.24 6.71 3.89
CA LEU A 100 -8.83 6.29 2.56
C LEU A 100 -8.34 7.52 1.80
N VAL A 101 -7.06 7.53 1.45
CA VAL A 101 -6.43 8.56 0.63
C VAL A 101 -6.30 8.05 -0.79
N THR A 102 -6.80 8.82 -1.75
CA THR A 102 -6.65 8.60 -3.19
C THR A 102 -5.66 9.62 -3.74
N LEU A 103 -4.60 9.12 -4.37
CA LEU A 103 -3.50 9.90 -4.94
C LEU A 103 -3.43 9.71 -6.45
N ASP A 104 -2.99 10.75 -7.16
CA ASP A 104 -2.64 10.64 -8.58
C ASP A 104 -1.24 10.02 -8.80
N ALA A 105 -0.81 9.94 -10.06
CA ALA A 105 0.50 9.42 -10.45
C ALA A 105 1.69 10.24 -9.91
N ALA A 106 1.46 11.52 -9.58
CA ALA A 106 2.45 12.42 -8.98
C ALA A 106 2.36 12.43 -7.44
N HIS A 107 1.55 11.56 -6.85
CA HIS A 107 1.22 11.51 -5.43
C HIS A 107 0.54 12.78 -4.89
N ALA A 108 -0.14 13.55 -5.75
CA ALA A 108 -1.00 14.63 -5.33
C ALA A 108 -2.34 14.07 -4.82
N LEU A 109 -2.90 14.73 -3.81
CA LEU A 109 -4.18 14.33 -3.24
C LEU A 109 -5.32 14.60 -4.23
N ILE A 110 -5.98 13.53 -4.65
CA ILE A 110 -7.24 13.57 -5.40
C ILE A 110 -8.40 13.64 -4.40
N GLN A 111 -8.41 12.71 -3.43
CA GLN A 111 -9.51 12.58 -2.47
C GLN A 111 -9.03 12.04 -1.13
N LEU A 112 -9.66 12.48 -0.04
CA LEU A 112 -9.52 11.91 1.29
C LEU A 112 -10.91 11.55 1.81
N LYS A 113 -11.17 10.27 2.05
CA LYS A 113 -12.37 9.81 2.76
C LYS A 113 -12.03 9.51 4.20
N VAL A 114 -12.81 9.99 5.15
CA VAL A 114 -12.56 9.81 6.59
C VAL A 114 -13.85 9.56 7.35
N GLN A 115 -13.82 8.71 8.37
CA GLN A 115 -14.92 8.63 9.34
C GLN A 115 -14.57 9.48 10.56
N ASP A 116 -14.70 10.79 10.39
CA ASP A 116 -14.41 11.74 11.45
C ASP A 116 -15.36 12.95 11.43
N PRO A 117 -16.31 13.00 12.39
CA PRO A 117 -17.23 14.13 12.54
C PRO A 117 -16.53 15.49 12.73
N ALA A 118 -15.29 15.51 13.24
CA ALA A 118 -14.55 16.76 13.45
C ALA A 118 -14.13 17.43 12.14
N LEU A 119 -14.17 16.72 11.00
CA LEU A 119 -13.78 17.23 9.69
C LEU A 119 -14.97 17.63 8.80
N VAL A 120 -16.21 17.58 9.32
CA VAL A 120 -17.42 17.88 8.53
C VAL A 120 -17.42 19.32 7.99
N ASP A 121 -16.91 20.26 8.78
CA ASP A 121 -16.86 21.68 8.41
C ASP A 121 -15.61 22.05 7.59
N ASN A 122 -14.85 21.07 7.11
CA ASN A 122 -13.66 21.34 6.31
C ASN A 122 -14.05 21.90 4.94
N ALA A 123 -13.46 23.03 4.55
CA ALA A 123 -13.75 23.70 3.29
C ALA A 123 -13.09 23.07 2.05
N ASP A 124 -12.18 22.09 2.24
CA ASP A 124 -11.50 21.43 1.13
C ASP A 124 -12.45 20.44 0.41
N PRO A 125 -12.78 20.67 -0.88
CA PRO A 125 -13.71 19.82 -1.61
C PRO A 125 -13.18 18.40 -1.86
N ARG A 126 -11.90 18.15 -1.60
CA ARG A 126 -11.30 16.82 -1.73
C ARG A 126 -11.59 15.92 -0.53
N ILE A 127 -12.12 16.47 0.56
CA ILE A 127 -12.40 15.73 1.79
C ILE A 127 -13.85 15.27 1.80
N GLU A 128 -14.06 13.97 1.91
CA GLU A 128 -15.37 13.34 2.05
C GLU A 128 -15.48 12.74 3.45
N VAL A 129 -16.36 13.29 4.29
CA VAL A 129 -16.62 12.73 5.62
C VAL A 129 -17.73 11.71 5.51
N LEU A 130 -17.40 10.46 5.85
CA LEU A 130 -18.31 9.35 5.89
C LEU A 130 -19.04 9.29 7.26
N PRO A 131 -20.29 8.81 7.29
CA PRO A 131 -21.06 8.67 8.52
C PRO A 131 -20.46 7.64 9.49
#